data_AF-A0A2G4JEI9-F1
#
_entry.id   AF-A0A2G4JEI9-F1
#
_cell.length_a   1.000
_cell.length_b   1.000
_cell.length_c   1.000
_cell.angle_alpha   90.00
_cell.angle_beta   90.00
_cell.angle_gamma   90.00
#
_symmetry.space_group_name_H-M   'P 1'
#
loop_
_entity.id
_entity.type
_entity.pdbx_description
1 polymer ?
#
loop_
_entity_poly.entity_id
_entity_poly.type
_entity_poly.pdbx_seq_one_letter_code
_entity_poly.pdbx_strand_id
1 'polypeptide(L)' 'MAIRPEDSKFFTLQTGDVMTKAMMCRACGVIELVGDVAKLKRLISGTDTPPGSGPPREP' A
#
# COMPACT_ATOMS: atom_id res chain seq x y z
N MET A 1 27.82 -6.24 -13.83
CA MET A 1 27.14 -6.13 -15.14
C MET A 1 25.65 -6.05 -14.85
N ALA A 2 25.04 -4.87 -14.98
CA ALA A 2 23.61 -4.67 -14.69
C ALA A 2 22.88 -4.45 -16.02
N ILE A 3 22.01 -5.39 -16.38
CA ILE A 3 21.18 -5.33 -17.58
C ILE A 3 20.03 -4.34 -17.28
N ARG A 4 20.01 -3.18 -17.94
CA ARG A 4 18.83 -2.32 -17.99
C ARG A 4 18.48 -2.05 -19.46
N PRO A 5 17.43 -2.70 -19.99
CA PRO A 5 17.02 -2.55 -21.38
C PRO A 5 16.60 -1.09 -21.70
N GLU A 6 16.89 -0.68 -22.93
CA GLU A 6 16.80 0.71 -23.44
C GLU A 6 15.37 1.33 -23.40
N ASP A 7 14.32 0.55 -23.11
CA ASP A 7 12.91 1.01 -23.05
C ASP A 7 12.21 0.75 -21.70
N SER A 8 12.97 0.58 -20.62
CA SER A 8 12.41 0.16 -19.33
C SER A 8 11.68 1.31 -18.60
N LYS A 9 10.35 1.40 -18.72
CA LYS A 9 9.52 2.28 -17.88
C LYS A 9 9.21 1.62 -16.55
N PHE A 10 9.89 2.05 -15.48
CA PHE A 10 9.54 1.66 -14.11
C PHE A 10 8.62 2.70 -13.49
N PHE A 11 7.40 2.30 -13.14
CA PHE A 11 6.50 3.07 -12.30
C PHE A 11 6.16 2.24 -11.07
N THR A 12 6.58 2.73 -9.90
CA THR A 12 6.08 2.25 -8.60
C THR A 12 5.46 3.44 -7.89
N LEU A 13 4.14 3.58 -8.02
CA LEU A 13 3.34 4.45 -7.18
C LEU A 13 2.66 3.59 -6.14
N GLN A 14 3.25 3.54 -4.94
CA GLN A 14 2.60 2.97 -3.77
C GLN A 14 2.48 4.06 -2.71
N THR A 15 1.31 4.67 -2.64
CA THR A 15 0.83 5.31 -1.40
C THR A 15 -0.60 4.84 -1.17
N GLY A 16 -0.70 3.62 -0.65
CA GLY A 16 -1.92 3.11 -0.03
C GLY A 16 -2.09 3.67 1.38
N ASP A 17 -1.95 4.99 1.55
CA ASP A 17 -2.08 5.55 2.90
C ASP A 17 -3.56 5.63 3.24
N VAL A 18 -3.96 4.83 4.24
CA VAL A 18 -5.25 5.01 4.89
C VAL A 18 -5.16 6.32 5.65
N MET A 19 -5.90 7.33 5.19
CA MET A 19 -5.95 8.62 5.86
C MET A 19 -6.48 8.41 7.27
N THR A 20 -5.63 8.64 8.27
CA THR A 20 -6.00 8.62 9.68
C THR A 20 -6.11 10.05 10.18
N LYS A 21 -7.27 10.43 10.72
CA LYS A 21 -7.44 11.69 11.43
C LYS A 21 -7.15 11.46 12.91
N ALA A 22 -6.30 12.30 13.48
CA ALA A 22 -6.08 12.33 14.92
C ALA A 22 -6.80 13.54 15.52
N MET A 23 -7.59 13.29 16.56
CA MET A 23 -8.19 14.33 17.39
C MET A 23 -7.56 14.25 18.78
N MET A 24 -7.09 15.38 19.30
CA MET A 24 -6.51 15.43 20.64
C MET A 24 -7.41 16.25 21.57
N CYS A 25 -7.79 15.67 22.70
CA CYS A 25 -8.46 16.38 23.77
C CYS A 25 -7.49 17.36 24.42
N ARG A 26 -7.81 18.66 24.36
CA ARG A 26 -6.97 19.71 24.95
C ARG A 26 -6.96 19.71 26.49
N ALA A 27 -7.92 19.06 27.13
CA ALA A 27 -8.06 19.07 28.58
C ALA A 27 -7.32 17.92 29.27
N CYS A 28 -7.36 16.71 28.71
CA CYS A 28 -6.75 15.51 29.30
C CYS A 28 -5.69 14.83 28.42
N GLY A 29 -5.45 15.33 27.20
CA GLY A 29 -4.45 14.79 26.29
C GLY A 29 -4.82 13.48 25.60
N VAL A 30 -6.02 12.96 25.80
CA VAL A 30 -6.50 11.75 25.11
C VAL A 30 -6.50 11.98 23.59
N ILE A 31 -5.96 11.03 22.84
CA ILE A 31 -5.92 11.04 21.38
C ILE A 31 -6.86 9.99 20.84
N GLU A 32 -7.77 10.39 19.95
CA GLU A 32 -8.64 9.51 19.19
C GLU A 32 -8.16 9.44 17.74
N LEU A 33 -8.03 8.23 17.21
CA LEU A 33 -7.62 7.97 15.83
C LEU A 33 -8.79 7.40 15.03
N VAL A 34 -9.15 8.07 13.95
CA VAL A 34 -10.23 7.64 13.05
C VAL A 34 -9.64 7.37 11.67
N GLY A 35 -9.79 6.13 11.19
CA GLY A 35 -9.32 5.70 9.86
C GLY A 35 -10.45 5.22 8.96
N ASP A 36 -10.23 5.28 7.65
CA ASP A 36 -11.16 4.74 6.64
C ASP A 36 -11.00 3.21 6.52
N VAL A 37 -11.91 2.48 7.16
CA VAL A 37 -11.94 1.01 7.17
C VAL A 37 -12.24 0.44 5.78
N ALA A 38 -13.02 1.14 4.94
CA ALA A 38 -13.33 0.65 3.60
C ALA A 38 -12.10 0.73 2.69
N LYS A 39 -11.32 1.82 2.79
CA LYS A 39 -10.04 1.96 2.11
C LYS A 39 -9.03 0.93 2.61
N LEU A 40 -8.93 0.75 3.93
CA LEU A 40 -8.04 -0.25 4.54
C LEU A 40 -8.35 -1.66 4.02
N LYS A 41 -9.62 -2.07 4.00
CA LYS A 41 -10.04 -3.37 3.48
C LYS A 41 -9.65 -3.57 2.01
N ARG A 42 -9.88 -2.57 1.16
CA ARG A 42 -9.51 -2.66 -0.28
C ARG A 42 -8.01 -2.81 -0.50
N LEU A 43 -7.20 -2.15 0.32
CA LEU A 43 -5.74 -2.25 0.24
C LEU A 43 -5.24 -3.62 0.69
N ILE A 44 -5.81 -4.19 1.75
CA ILE A 44 -5.47 -5.53 2.26
C ILE A 44 -5.96 -6.63 1.30
N SER A 45 -7.17 -6.51 0.74
CA SER A 45 -7.70 -7.49 -0.21
C SER A 45 -6.96 -7.51 -1.55
N GLY A 46 -6.26 -6.43 -1.91
CA GLY A 46 -5.36 -6.41 -3.07
C GLY A 46 -3.99 -7.05 -2.81
N THR A 47 -3.70 -7.47 -1.58
CA THR A 47 -2.41 -8.06 -1.19
C THR A 47 -2.41 -9.59 -1.07
N ASP A 48 -3.51 -10.27 -1.43
CA ASP A 48 -3.58 -11.74 -1.55
C ASP A 48 -2.86 -12.28 -2.82
N THR A 49 -1.68 -11.74 -3.14
CA THR A 49 -0.75 -12.41 -4.05
C THR A 49 0.36 -12.98 -3.18
N PRO A 50 0.43 -14.32 -2.99
CA PRO A 50 1.55 -14.94 -2.31
C PRO A 50 2.85 -14.48 -3.00
N PRO A 51 3.93 -14.19 -2.26
CA PRO A 51 5.21 -13.82 -2.86
C PRO A 51 5.76 -15.03 -3.63
N GLY A 52 5.40 -15.19 -4.91
CA GLY A 52 5.92 -16.28 -5.73
C GLY A 52 5.17 -16.66 -7.01
N SER A 53 3.90 -16.30 -7.23
CA SER A 53 3.18 -16.74 -8.43
C SER A 53 3.27 -15.73 -9.58
N GLY A 54 4.44 -15.65 -10.22
CA GLY A 54 4.54 -15.12 -11.59
C GLY A 54 3.95 -16.12 -12.60
N PRO A 55 3.48 -15.67 -13.78
CA PRO A 55 2.86 -16.55 -14.76
C PRO A 55 3.86 -17.60 -15.29
N PRO A 56 3.40 -18.81 -15.71
CA PRO A 56 4.28 -19.80 -16.30
C PRO A 56 4.92 -19.21 -17.54
N ARG A 57 6.26 -19.19 -17.58
CA ARG A 57 6.98 -18.89 -18.82
C ARG A 57 6.87 -20.13 -19.71
N GLU A 58 5.91 -20.12 -20.62
CA GLU A 58 5.87 -21.08 -21.73
C GLU A 58 6.89 -20.70 -22.82
N PRO A 59 7.45 -21.70 -23.53
CA PRO A 59 8.70 -21.62 -24.29
C PRO A 59 8.65 -20.80 -25.58
#